data_AF-A0A0F9B6P6-F1
#
_entry.id   AF-A0A0F9B6P6-F1
#
_cell.length_a   1.000
_cell.length_b   1.000
_cell.length_c   1.000
_cell.angle_alpha   90.00
_cell.angle_beta   90.00
_cell.angle_gamma   90.00
#
_symmetry.space_group_name_H-M   'P 1'
#
loop_
_entity.id
_entity.type
_entity.pdbx_description
1 polymer ?
#
loop_
_entity_poly.entity_id
_entity_poly.type
_entity_poly.pdbx_seq_one_letter_code
_entity_poly.pdbx_strand_id
1 'polypeptide(L)'
;AMKGRTIHAFHTEGAGGGHAPDIITLCGMDHVIPSSTNPTRPFTVNTLEEHLDMLMVCHHLDQSIPEDVAFAESRIRRETIAAEDILHDMGAFSIIASDSQAMGRVGEVLIRTWQTADKMKKQRGRLAEETGENDNLRVRRYIAKYTINPAIAHGMSAHIGSIELGKRADLVLWSPAFFGVKPEMVMIGGMIAMAQMGDPNASIPTPQPVWSRPMFGTMGRAVERSAVLFVSDAAQQDGVGAALGLAKDTVAVTGTRGLGKRDMKLNDALPRIEVNPETYEVRADGELLTCEPAEILPMAQRYFLF
;
A
#
# COMPACT_ATOMS: atom_id res chain seq x y z
N ALA A 1 -8.83 -9.07 -23.37
CA ALA A 1 -7.81 -8.07 -23.78
C ALA A 1 -6.40 -8.35 -23.23
N MET A 2 -6.23 -8.76 -21.96
CA MET A 2 -4.91 -8.92 -21.32
C MET A 2 -4.03 -10.02 -21.97
N LYS A 3 -4.61 -11.14 -22.43
CA LYS A 3 -3.90 -12.23 -23.14
C LYS A 3 -2.67 -12.75 -22.37
N GLY A 4 -2.76 -12.90 -21.05
CA GLY A 4 -1.68 -13.43 -20.20
C GLY A 4 -0.49 -12.47 -19.99
N ARG A 5 -0.59 -11.22 -20.44
CA ARG A 5 0.49 -10.23 -20.28
C ARG A 5 0.46 -9.63 -18.88
N THR A 6 1.63 -9.49 -18.26
CA THR A 6 1.83 -8.83 -16.96
C THR A 6 1.05 -7.53 -16.86
N ILE A 7 0.29 -7.36 -15.78
CA ILE A 7 -0.41 -6.12 -15.44
C ILE A 7 -0.47 -5.93 -13.92
N HIS A 8 -0.28 -4.69 -13.46
CA HIS A 8 -0.59 -4.30 -12.08
C HIS A 8 -2.04 -3.82 -12.04
N ALA A 9 -2.89 -4.55 -11.31
CA ALA A 9 -4.28 -4.16 -11.08
C ALA A 9 -4.37 -3.29 -9.80
N PHE A 10 -4.74 -2.03 -9.96
CA PHE A 10 -5.02 -1.13 -8.83
C PHE A 10 -6.34 -1.47 -8.15
N HIS A 11 -6.45 -1.14 -6.85
CA HIS A 11 -7.65 -1.27 -6.01
C HIS A 11 -8.51 -2.49 -6.38
N THR A 12 -7.88 -3.66 -6.38
CA THR A 12 -8.40 -4.90 -6.97
C THR A 12 -9.68 -5.39 -6.27
N GLU A 13 -9.95 -4.95 -5.04
CA GLU A 13 -11.24 -5.21 -4.38
C GLU A 13 -12.42 -4.55 -5.10
N GLY A 14 -12.21 -3.38 -5.70
CA GLY A 14 -13.13 -2.74 -6.63
C GLY A 14 -13.84 -1.47 -6.14
N ALA A 15 -13.77 -1.08 -4.87
CA ALA A 15 -14.35 0.16 -4.38
C ALA A 15 -13.75 1.40 -5.06
N GLY A 16 -12.42 1.42 -5.25
CA GLY A 16 -11.72 2.47 -6.01
C GLY A 16 -11.98 2.44 -7.53
N GLY A 17 -12.57 1.34 -8.03
CA GLY A 17 -12.97 1.20 -9.42
C GLY A 17 -12.61 -0.15 -10.03
N GLY A 18 -13.44 -0.63 -10.95
CA GLY A 18 -13.26 -1.92 -11.61
C GLY A 18 -14.56 -2.46 -12.18
N HIS A 19 -14.51 -3.64 -12.78
CA HIS A 19 -15.69 -4.36 -13.21
C HIS A 19 -16.52 -4.76 -11.98
N ALA A 20 -17.77 -4.30 -11.90
CA ALA A 20 -18.65 -4.60 -10.78
C ALA A 20 -19.43 -5.90 -11.06
N PRO A 21 -19.53 -6.85 -10.11
CA PRO A 21 -18.96 -6.85 -8.75
C PRO A 21 -17.63 -7.65 -8.63
N ASP A 22 -17.09 -8.19 -9.73
CA ASP A 22 -16.19 -9.35 -9.72
C ASP A 22 -14.71 -9.03 -10.04
N ILE A 23 -14.30 -7.76 -10.08
CA ILE A 23 -12.90 -7.37 -10.34
C ILE A 23 -11.91 -8.01 -9.36
N ILE A 24 -12.34 -8.34 -8.14
CA ILE A 24 -11.53 -9.03 -7.13
C ILE A 24 -11.03 -10.41 -7.57
N THR A 25 -11.68 -11.03 -8.56
CA THR A 25 -11.24 -12.30 -9.16
C THR A 25 -9.85 -12.20 -9.80
N LEU A 26 -9.40 -11.00 -10.19
CA LEU A 26 -8.08 -10.76 -10.74
C LEU A 26 -6.94 -11.21 -9.81
N CYS A 27 -7.16 -11.22 -8.49
CA CYS A 27 -6.11 -11.65 -7.55
C CYS A 27 -5.78 -13.14 -7.65
N GLY A 28 -6.64 -13.96 -8.28
CA GLY A 28 -6.38 -15.37 -8.60
C GLY A 28 -5.65 -15.62 -9.92
N MET A 29 -5.29 -14.57 -10.68
CA MET A 29 -4.65 -14.70 -11.99
C MET A 29 -3.12 -14.61 -11.91
N ASP A 30 -2.42 -15.60 -12.49
CA ASP A 30 -0.95 -15.72 -12.42
C ASP A 30 -0.19 -14.52 -13.01
N HIS A 31 -0.74 -13.85 -14.02
CA HIS A 31 -0.10 -12.71 -14.70
C HIS A 31 -0.52 -11.34 -14.14
N VAL A 32 -1.35 -11.31 -13.10
CA VAL A 32 -1.82 -10.09 -12.47
C VAL A 32 -1.07 -9.88 -11.15
N ILE A 33 -0.63 -8.65 -10.92
CA ILE A 33 -0.08 -8.20 -9.64
C ILE A 33 -1.17 -7.35 -8.98
N PRO A 34 -1.92 -7.88 -7.99
CA PRO A 34 -3.03 -7.17 -7.37
C PRO A 34 -2.57 -6.25 -6.25
N SER A 35 -3.10 -5.02 -6.22
CA SER A 35 -2.96 -4.09 -5.11
C SER A 35 -4.30 -3.64 -4.54
N SER A 36 -4.29 -3.25 -3.27
CA SER A 36 -5.35 -2.48 -2.63
C SER A 36 -4.97 -1.01 -2.55
N THR A 37 -5.98 -0.15 -2.53
CA THR A 37 -5.85 1.21 -2.01
C THR A 37 -6.34 1.25 -0.58
N ASN A 38 -6.05 2.31 0.16
CA ASN A 38 -6.08 2.22 1.60
C ASN A 38 -7.41 2.54 2.33
N PRO A 39 -8.42 3.23 1.76
CA PRO A 39 -9.64 3.50 2.55
C PRO A 39 -10.41 2.26 3.00
N THR A 40 -10.42 1.18 2.21
CA THR A 40 -11.05 -0.11 2.58
C THR A 40 -10.25 -0.91 3.61
N ARG A 41 -9.07 -0.43 4.02
CA ARG A 41 -8.09 -1.16 4.84
C ARG A 41 -8.03 -0.62 6.27
N PRO A 42 -8.26 -1.45 7.30
CA PRO A 42 -9.05 -2.68 7.26
C PRO A 42 -10.55 -2.38 7.17
N PHE A 43 -11.37 -3.44 7.11
CA PHE A 43 -12.81 -3.29 7.23
C PHE A 43 -13.20 -2.82 8.64
N THR A 44 -13.89 -1.68 8.74
CA THR A 44 -14.37 -1.06 9.98
C THR A 44 -15.85 -0.72 9.91
N VAL A 45 -16.45 -0.40 11.05
CA VAL A 45 -17.87 -0.02 11.14
C VAL A 45 -18.20 1.24 10.33
N ASN A 46 -17.23 2.13 10.13
CA ASN A 46 -17.40 3.38 9.39
C ASN A 46 -17.01 3.26 7.90
N THR A 47 -16.48 2.11 7.47
CA THR A 47 -15.90 1.98 6.12
C THR A 47 -16.93 2.23 5.03
N LEU A 48 -18.13 1.64 5.11
CA LEU A 48 -19.12 1.77 4.04
C LEU A 48 -19.65 3.21 3.91
N GLU A 49 -19.96 3.83 5.04
CA GLU A 49 -20.52 5.19 5.08
C GLU A 49 -19.53 6.21 4.50
N GLU A 50 -18.24 6.16 4.86
CA GLU A 50 -17.26 7.10 4.31
C GLU A 50 -17.04 6.94 2.80
N HIS A 51 -17.25 5.74 2.25
CA HIS A 51 -16.94 5.46 0.84
C HIS A 51 -17.99 5.97 -0.12
N LEU A 52 -19.27 5.98 0.28
CA LEU A 52 -20.33 6.47 -0.59
C LEU A 52 -20.11 7.94 -0.94
N ASP A 53 -19.94 8.79 0.08
CA ASP A 53 -19.68 10.22 -0.11
C ASP A 53 -18.36 10.48 -0.85
N MET A 54 -17.31 9.72 -0.52
CA MET A 54 -16.01 9.83 -1.18
C MET A 54 -16.09 9.52 -2.68
N LEU A 55 -16.83 8.47 -3.05
CA LEU A 55 -17.01 8.07 -4.45
C LEU A 55 -17.79 9.14 -5.23
N MET A 56 -18.86 9.68 -4.62
CA MET A 56 -19.65 10.76 -5.23
C MET A 56 -18.77 11.96 -5.60
N VAL A 57 -17.91 12.40 -4.68
CA VAL A 57 -16.99 13.52 -4.92
C VAL A 57 -15.92 13.17 -5.96
N CYS A 58 -15.22 12.04 -5.81
CA CYS A 58 -14.09 11.69 -6.68
C CYS A 58 -14.49 11.45 -8.14
N HIS A 59 -15.71 10.97 -8.39
CA HIS A 59 -16.22 10.71 -9.72
C HIS A 59 -17.11 11.82 -10.28
N HIS A 60 -17.23 12.96 -9.58
CA HIS A 60 -18.08 14.10 -9.96
C HIS A 60 -19.54 13.68 -10.21
N LEU A 61 -20.06 12.81 -9.34
CA LEU A 61 -21.42 12.30 -9.40
C LEU A 61 -22.40 13.21 -8.65
N ASP A 62 -23.67 13.17 -9.02
CA ASP A 62 -24.72 13.98 -8.40
C ASP A 62 -25.71 13.09 -7.61
N GLN A 63 -25.90 13.40 -6.32
CA GLN A 63 -26.85 12.67 -5.45
C GLN A 63 -28.31 12.79 -5.93
N SER A 64 -28.62 13.76 -6.77
CA SER A 64 -29.95 13.93 -7.37
C SER A 64 -30.20 13.03 -8.59
N ILE A 65 -29.17 12.39 -9.14
CA ILE A 65 -29.27 11.48 -10.29
C ILE A 65 -29.31 10.03 -9.78
N PRO A 66 -30.43 9.29 -9.93
CA PRO A 66 -30.56 7.92 -9.42
C PRO A 66 -29.52 6.94 -9.99
N GLU A 67 -29.15 7.11 -11.25
CA GLU A 67 -28.15 6.26 -11.92
C GLU A 67 -26.74 6.46 -11.34
N ASP A 68 -26.41 7.69 -10.92
CA ASP A 68 -25.14 8.01 -10.26
C ASP A 68 -25.06 7.37 -8.88
N VAL A 69 -26.16 7.43 -8.12
CA VAL A 69 -26.27 6.74 -6.81
C VAL A 69 -26.19 5.22 -7.00
N ALA A 70 -26.92 4.66 -7.95
CA ALA A 70 -26.87 3.22 -8.24
C ALA A 70 -25.46 2.77 -8.67
N PHE A 71 -24.75 3.59 -9.45
CA PHE A 71 -23.35 3.34 -9.80
C PHE A 71 -22.44 3.36 -8.57
N ALA A 72 -22.60 4.33 -7.67
CA ALA A 72 -21.84 4.40 -6.43
C ALA A 72 -22.11 3.19 -5.52
N GLU A 73 -23.38 2.82 -5.30
CA GLU A 73 -23.79 1.65 -4.53
C GLU A 73 -23.27 0.35 -5.16
N SER A 74 -23.24 0.25 -6.50
CA SER A 74 -22.69 -0.93 -7.19
C SER A 74 -21.21 -1.18 -6.87
N ARG A 75 -20.47 -0.13 -6.49
CA ARG A 75 -19.02 -0.17 -6.22
C ARG A 75 -18.68 -0.42 -4.76
N ILE A 76 -19.52 0.03 -3.83
CA ILE A 76 -19.27 -0.06 -2.39
C ILE A 76 -19.98 -1.30 -1.83
N ARG A 77 -19.25 -2.42 -1.74
CA ARG A 77 -19.81 -3.71 -1.33
C ARG A 77 -19.15 -4.19 -0.05
N ARG A 78 -19.97 -4.52 0.95
CA ARG A 78 -19.49 -5.04 2.25
C ARG A 78 -18.71 -6.33 2.06
N GLU A 79 -19.20 -7.19 1.18
CA GLU A 79 -18.74 -8.55 0.97
C GLU A 79 -17.31 -8.56 0.41
N THR A 80 -17.04 -7.74 -0.62
CA THR A 80 -15.71 -7.66 -1.24
C THR A 80 -14.71 -6.95 -0.32
N ILE A 81 -15.12 -5.90 0.40
CA ILE A 81 -14.28 -5.22 1.42
C ILE A 81 -13.88 -6.18 2.56
N ALA A 82 -14.82 -6.98 3.07
CA ALA A 82 -14.56 -7.97 4.10
C ALA A 82 -13.66 -9.11 3.60
N ALA A 83 -13.85 -9.56 2.35
CA ALA A 83 -13.01 -10.58 1.73
C ALA A 83 -11.58 -10.09 1.49
N GLU A 84 -11.40 -8.82 1.11
CA GLU A 84 -10.09 -8.22 0.85
C GLU A 84 -9.15 -8.32 2.07
N ASP A 85 -9.67 -8.17 3.29
CA ASP A 85 -8.91 -8.33 4.54
C ASP A 85 -8.27 -9.72 4.62
N ILE A 86 -9.08 -10.75 4.34
CA ILE A 86 -8.67 -12.14 4.41
C ILE A 86 -7.71 -12.47 3.27
N LEU A 87 -7.97 -11.96 2.06
CA LEU A 87 -7.10 -12.14 0.89
C LEU A 87 -5.72 -11.51 1.10
N HIS A 88 -5.62 -10.42 1.87
CA HIS A 88 -4.33 -9.91 2.31
C HIS A 88 -3.62 -10.86 3.26
N ASP A 89 -4.32 -11.41 4.25
CA ASP A 89 -3.73 -12.33 5.23
C ASP A 89 -3.32 -13.66 4.61
N MET A 90 -4.04 -14.13 3.59
CA MET A 90 -3.71 -15.31 2.77
C MET A 90 -2.52 -15.08 1.84
N GLY A 91 -2.17 -13.81 1.55
CA GLY A 91 -1.16 -13.47 0.55
C GLY A 91 -1.66 -13.51 -0.90
N ALA A 92 -2.98 -13.46 -1.12
CA ALA A 92 -3.59 -13.34 -2.44
C ALA A 92 -3.57 -11.88 -2.95
N PHE A 93 -3.55 -10.89 -2.06
CA PHE A 93 -3.23 -9.51 -2.43
C PHE A 93 -1.77 -9.19 -2.12
N SER A 94 -1.07 -8.56 -3.06
CA SER A 94 0.40 -8.48 -3.03
C SER A 94 0.94 -7.10 -2.66
N ILE A 95 0.16 -6.04 -2.88
CA ILE A 95 0.58 -4.65 -2.69
C ILE A 95 -0.50 -3.85 -1.94
N ILE A 96 -0.07 -2.89 -1.13
CA ILE A 96 -0.95 -1.84 -0.57
C ILE A 96 -0.42 -0.48 -1.00
N ALA A 97 -1.29 0.32 -1.61
CA ALA A 97 -1.03 1.68 -2.08
C ALA A 97 -1.99 2.67 -1.42
N SER A 98 -1.77 3.98 -1.65
CA SER A 98 -2.60 5.03 -1.08
C SER A 98 -3.88 5.27 -1.90
N ASP A 99 -3.70 5.63 -3.17
CA ASP A 99 -4.63 6.40 -4.02
C ASP A 99 -4.76 7.87 -3.61
N SER A 100 -3.60 8.51 -3.43
CA SER A 100 -3.48 9.80 -2.76
C SER A 100 -4.43 10.87 -3.32
N GLN A 101 -5.37 11.32 -2.48
CA GLN A 101 -6.37 12.35 -2.78
C GLN A 101 -7.39 12.00 -3.88
N ALA A 102 -7.46 10.74 -4.28
CA ALA A 102 -8.40 10.25 -5.29
C ALA A 102 -9.02 8.93 -4.82
N MET A 103 -9.74 8.99 -3.69
CA MET A 103 -10.16 7.81 -2.91
C MET A 103 -9.02 7.13 -2.15
N GLY A 104 -8.15 7.93 -1.50
CA GLY A 104 -7.02 7.39 -0.77
C GLY A 104 -6.23 8.41 0.05
N ARG A 105 -5.51 7.89 1.06
CA ARG A 105 -4.85 8.69 2.11
C ARG A 105 -3.33 8.51 2.07
N VAL A 106 -2.59 9.52 1.60
CA VAL A 106 -1.14 9.39 1.32
C VAL A 106 -0.30 8.99 2.54
N GLY A 107 -0.66 9.44 3.75
CA GLY A 107 0.07 9.17 4.98
C GLY A 107 -0.25 7.84 5.68
N GLU A 108 -1.18 7.04 5.15
CA GLU A 108 -1.80 5.94 5.91
C GLU A 108 -1.53 4.54 5.34
N VAL A 109 -0.72 4.41 4.27
CA VAL A 109 -0.37 3.11 3.68
C VAL A 109 0.21 2.15 4.72
N LEU A 110 1.19 2.62 5.51
CA LEU A 110 1.84 1.81 6.53
C LEU A 110 0.89 1.47 7.68
N ILE A 111 0.21 2.48 8.24
CA ILE A 111 -0.72 2.33 9.36
C ILE A 111 -1.79 1.30 9.03
N ARG A 112 -2.42 1.41 7.87
CA ARG A 112 -3.52 0.54 7.46
C ARG A 112 -3.07 -0.86 7.08
N THR A 113 -1.83 -1.01 6.61
CA THR A 113 -1.19 -2.33 6.46
C THR A 113 -1.12 -3.02 7.82
N TRP A 114 -0.61 -2.33 8.85
CA TRP A 114 -0.43 -2.91 10.18
C TRP A 114 -1.74 -3.09 10.96
N GLN A 115 -2.70 -2.20 10.80
CA GLN A 115 -4.06 -2.37 11.33
C GLN A 115 -4.76 -3.58 10.72
N THR A 116 -4.58 -3.82 9.41
CA THR A 116 -5.08 -5.04 8.76
C THR A 116 -4.43 -6.28 9.37
N ALA A 117 -3.10 -6.31 9.51
CA ALA A 117 -2.40 -7.44 10.10
C ALA A 117 -2.86 -7.74 11.53
N ASP A 118 -3.06 -6.70 12.35
CA ASP A 118 -3.58 -6.80 13.72
C ASP A 118 -5.01 -7.36 13.75
N LYS A 119 -5.92 -6.81 12.93
CA LYS A 119 -7.30 -7.30 12.83
C LYS A 119 -7.34 -8.77 12.41
N MET A 120 -6.55 -9.16 11.41
CA MET A 120 -6.48 -10.53 10.93
C MET A 120 -5.91 -11.48 11.98
N LYS A 121 -4.90 -11.05 12.76
CA LYS A 121 -4.45 -11.82 13.92
C LYS A 121 -5.55 -12.03 14.95
N LYS A 122 -6.31 -10.98 15.29
CA LYS A 122 -7.39 -11.06 16.29
C LYS A 122 -8.53 -11.96 15.85
N GLN A 123 -8.91 -11.93 14.57
CA GLN A 123 -10.06 -12.68 14.05
C GLN A 123 -9.71 -14.09 13.57
N ARG A 124 -8.52 -14.29 13.01
CA ARG A 124 -8.10 -15.58 12.40
C ARG A 124 -7.03 -16.31 13.20
N GLY A 125 -6.51 -15.70 14.26
CA GLY A 125 -5.44 -16.26 15.06
C GLY A 125 -4.08 -16.21 14.36
N ARG A 126 -3.20 -17.12 14.74
CA ARG A 126 -1.84 -17.23 14.20
C ARG A 126 -1.88 -17.89 12.83
N LEU A 127 -0.98 -17.48 11.93
CA LEU A 127 -0.81 -18.18 10.65
C LEU A 127 -0.34 -19.62 10.90
N ALA A 128 -0.83 -20.56 10.09
CA ALA A 128 -0.54 -21.98 10.27
C ALA A 128 0.96 -22.30 10.12
N GLU A 129 1.67 -21.53 9.28
CA GLU A 129 3.10 -21.71 9.00
C GLU A 129 4.02 -20.91 9.94
N GLU A 130 3.46 -20.24 10.95
CA GLU A 130 4.22 -19.45 11.93
C GLU A 130 4.95 -20.37 12.94
N THR A 131 6.24 -20.10 13.19
CA THR A 131 7.08 -20.91 14.11
C THR A 131 7.54 -20.11 15.33
N GLY A 132 7.47 -20.70 16.52
CA GLY A 132 7.82 -20.04 17.80
C GLY A 132 6.64 -19.31 18.45
N GLU A 133 6.87 -18.42 19.41
CA GLU A 133 5.82 -17.58 20.04
C GLU A 133 5.92 -16.13 19.56
N ASN A 134 5.59 -15.92 18.28
CA ASN A 134 5.71 -14.62 17.61
C ASN A 134 4.77 -14.57 16.38
N ASP A 135 4.82 -13.46 15.65
CA ASP A 135 4.05 -13.21 14.41
C ASP A 135 4.98 -12.88 13.22
N ASN A 136 6.20 -13.41 13.20
CA ASN A 136 7.24 -13.00 12.25
C ASN A 136 6.83 -13.25 10.79
N LEU A 137 6.20 -14.37 10.47
CA LEU A 137 5.73 -14.67 9.12
C LEU A 137 4.67 -13.67 8.68
N ARG A 138 3.70 -13.35 9.55
CA ARG A 138 2.69 -12.32 9.26
C ARG A 138 3.35 -10.96 9.06
N VAL A 139 4.28 -10.57 9.95
CA VAL A 139 5.02 -9.31 9.82
C VAL A 139 5.77 -9.22 8.49
N ARG A 140 6.47 -10.30 8.10
CA ARG A 140 7.19 -10.36 6.82
C ARG A 140 6.25 -10.33 5.61
N ARG A 141 5.10 -11.04 5.67
CA ARG A 141 4.07 -11.02 4.62
C ARG A 141 3.53 -9.59 4.42
N TYR A 142 3.25 -8.87 5.49
CA TYR A 142 2.66 -7.54 5.41
C TYR A 142 3.67 -6.44 5.08
N ILE A 143 4.90 -6.47 5.61
CA ILE A 143 5.92 -5.46 5.26
C ILE A 143 6.27 -5.52 3.77
N ALA A 144 6.25 -6.72 3.16
CA ALA A 144 6.51 -6.87 1.72
C ALA A 144 5.51 -6.10 0.84
N LYS A 145 4.27 -5.90 1.31
CA LYS A 145 3.17 -5.29 0.53
C LYS A 145 3.39 -3.81 0.21
N TYR A 146 4.19 -3.09 1.01
CA TYR A 146 4.51 -1.67 0.75
C TYR A 146 6.01 -1.42 0.58
N THR A 147 6.83 -2.46 0.55
CA THR A 147 8.29 -2.35 0.37
C THR A 147 8.73 -3.05 -0.92
N ILE A 148 9.00 -4.35 -0.87
CA ILE A 148 9.65 -5.06 -1.97
C ILE A 148 8.69 -5.38 -3.12
N ASN A 149 7.43 -5.72 -2.85
CA ASN A 149 6.46 -6.07 -3.91
C ASN A 149 6.15 -4.92 -4.85
N PRO A 150 5.85 -3.68 -4.39
CA PRO A 150 5.68 -2.56 -5.32
C PRO A 150 6.98 -2.24 -6.07
N ALA A 151 8.15 -2.38 -5.44
CA ALA A 151 9.43 -2.20 -6.13
C ALA A 151 9.65 -3.23 -7.24
N ILE A 152 9.25 -4.50 -7.04
CA ILE A 152 9.30 -5.54 -8.08
C ILE A 152 8.32 -5.19 -9.21
N ALA A 153 7.06 -4.89 -8.88
CA ALA A 153 6.00 -4.63 -9.85
C ALA A 153 6.35 -3.48 -10.81
N HIS A 154 7.07 -2.48 -10.31
CA HIS A 154 7.47 -1.30 -11.07
C HIS A 154 8.93 -1.31 -11.56
N GLY A 155 9.64 -2.43 -11.42
CA GLY A 155 10.98 -2.60 -11.99
C GLY A 155 12.06 -1.78 -11.30
N MET A 156 11.88 -1.50 -10.00
CA MET A 156 12.75 -0.67 -9.16
C MET A 156 13.48 -1.50 -8.08
N SER A 157 13.20 -2.80 -7.98
CA SER A 157 13.67 -3.68 -6.90
C SER A 157 15.17 -3.88 -6.84
N ALA A 158 15.91 -3.60 -7.92
CA ALA A 158 17.38 -3.59 -7.91
C ALA A 158 17.96 -2.44 -7.05
N HIS A 159 17.18 -1.38 -6.82
CA HIS A 159 17.64 -0.16 -6.17
C HIS A 159 16.98 0.11 -4.82
N ILE A 160 15.70 -0.23 -4.65
CA ILE A 160 14.90 0.07 -3.46
C ILE A 160 14.02 -1.11 -3.03
N GLY A 161 13.27 -0.93 -1.94
CA GLY A 161 12.22 -1.85 -1.50
C GLY A 161 12.65 -2.87 -0.45
N SER A 162 13.92 -2.92 -0.07
CA SER A 162 14.41 -3.79 1.01
C SER A 162 15.80 -3.38 1.49
N ILE A 163 16.19 -3.88 2.66
CA ILE A 163 17.54 -3.69 3.22
C ILE A 163 18.41 -4.85 2.73
N GLU A 164 19.04 -4.68 1.58
CA GLU A 164 19.93 -5.65 0.94
C GLU A 164 21.21 -4.94 0.45
N LEU A 165 22.34 -5.64 0.46
CA LEU A 165 23.60 -5.09 -0.04
C LEU A 165 23.46 -4.65 -1.51
N GLY A 166 24.04 -3.50 -1.85
CA GLY A 166 23.99 -2.92 -3.19
C GLY A 166 22.75 -2.04 -3.47
N LYS A 167 21.73 -2.07 -2.61
CA LYS A 167 20.57 -1.16 -2.72
C LYS A 167 20.85 0.20 -2.11
N ARG A 168 20.03 1.18 -2.45
CA ARG A 168 20.08 2.53 -1.90
C ARG A 168 19.81 2.50 -0.40
N ALA A 169 20.51 3.34 0.36
CA ALA A 169 20.30 3.52 1.80
C ALA A 169 19.07 4.42 2.07
N ASP A 170 17.91 3.99 1.55
CA ASP A 170 16.61 4.58 1.83
C ASP A 170 16.01 3.83 3.04
N LEU A 171 16.21 4.38 4.24
CA LEU A 171 15.96 3.69 5.51
C LEU A 171 15.00 4.49 6.39
N VAL A 172 14.21 3.80 7.21
CA VAL A 172 13.32 4.43 8.19
C VAL A 172 13.58 3.82 9.56
N LEU A 173 13.86 4.69 10.54
CA LEU A 173 14.05 4.30 11.92
C LEU A 173 12.78 4.56 12.72
N TRP A 174 12.47 3.61 13.59
CA TRP A 174 11.26 3.62 14.41
C TRP A 174 11.63 3.36 15.86
N SER A 175 11.15 4.20 16.76
CA SER A 175 10.91 3.77 18.12
C SER A 175 9.78 2.72 18.11
N PRO A 176 9.93 1.55 18.75
CA PRO A 176 8.92 0.49 18.71
C PRO A 176 7.52 0.96 19.11
N ALA A 177 7.41 1.90 20.04
CA ALA A 177 6.12 2.46 20.48
C ALA A 177 5.37 3.21 19.37
N PHE A 178 6.05 3.65 18.32
CA PHE A 178 5.51 4.42 17.20
C PHE A 178 5.63 3.69 15.84
N PHE A 179 6.01 2.42 15.84
CA PHE A 179 6.20 1.62 14.63
C PHE A 179 4.99 1.69 13.70
N GLY A 180 5.21 2.03 12.44
CA GLY A 180 4.17 2.17 11.43
C GLY A 180 3.34 3.46 11.51
N VAL A 181 3.44 4.23 12.60
CA VAL A 181 2.63 5.44 12.86
C VAL A 181 3.40 6.74 12.63
N LYS A 182 4.45 6.98 13.41
CA LYS A 182 5.30 8.18 13.31
C LYS A 182 6.77 7.78 13.32
N PRO A 183 7.48 7.86 12.18
CA PRO A 183 8.89 7.49 12.15
C PRO A 183 9.71 8.49 12.96
N GLU A 184 10.76 7.99 13.60
CA GLU A 184 11.73 8.83 14.32
C GLU A 184 12.61 9.58 13.31
N MET A 185 13.05 8.87 12.27
CA MET A 185 13.95 9.39 11.25
C MET A 185 13.72 8.68 9.92
N VAL A 186 13.78 9.45 8.83
CA VAL A 186 13.72 8.96 7.44
C VAL A 186 15.00 9.37 6.73
N MET A 187 15.71 8.40 6.19
CA MET A 187 16.94 8.58 5.42
C MET A 187 16.68 8.28 3.95
N ILE A 188 17.23 9.10 3.07
CA ILE A 188 17.19 8.93 1.62
C ILE A 188 18.63 9.02 1.11
N GLY A 189 19.10 7.99 0.41
CA GLY A 189 20.46 7.90 -0.09
C GLY A 189 21.54 8.03 1.01
N GLY A 190 21.24 7.58 2.23
CA GLY A 190 22.15 7.67 3.37
C GLY A 190 22.16 9.03 4.10
N MET A 191 21.35 10.01 3.68
CA MET A 191 21.20 11.29 4.37
C MET A 191 19.83 11.39 5.03
N ILE A 192 19.78 11.96 6.25
CA ILE A 192 18.51 12.21 6.94
C ILE A 192 17.72 13.27 6.16
N ALA A 193 16.54 12.90 5.69
CA ALA A 193 15.62 13.76 4.95
C ALA A 193 14.54 14.36 5.87
N MET A 194 14.05 13.58 6.84
CA MET A 194 13.05 14.02 7.82
C MET A 194 13.35 13.39 9.18
N ALA A 195 13.07 14.10 10.28
CA ALA A 195 13.15 13.56 11.62
C ALA A 195 12.15 14.23 12.58
N GLN A 196 11.78 13.54 13.66
CA GLN A 196 11.11 14.16 14.81
C GLN A 196 12.10 15.08 15.51
N MET A 197 11.84 16.38 15.52
CA MET A 197 12.77 17.38 16.04
C MET A 197 12.08 18.43 16.90
N GLY A 198 12.64 18.67 18.08
CA GLY A 198 12.20 19.64 19.07
C GLY A 198 12.46 21.10 18.70
N ASP A 199 12.44 21.98 19.70
CA ASP A 199 12.76 23.40 19.52
C ASP A 199 14.21 23.60 19.05
N PRO A 200 14.45 24.20 17.87
CA PRO A 200 15.80 24.44 17.36
C PRO A 200 16.62 25.47 18.16
N ASN A 201 15.98 26.29 19.01
CA ASN A 201 16.66 27.24 19.88
C ASN A 201 16.93 26.68 21.30
N ALA A 202 16.47 25.47 21.60
CA ALA A 202 16.75 24.83 22.87
C ALA A 202 18.21 24.34 22.97
N SER A 203 18.67 24.03 24.19
CA SER A 203 20.05 23.58 24.43
C SER A 203 20.35 22.17 23.90
N ILE A 204 19.33 21.38 23.58
CA ILE A 204 19.38 20.00 23.07
C ILE A 204 18.17 19.76 22.13
N PRO A 205 18.13 18.72 21.28
CA PRO A 205 17.11 18.58 20.24
C PRO A 205 15.76 17.98 20.69
N THR A 206 15.63 17.54 21.94
CA THR A 206 14.46 16.84 22.50
C THR A 206 13.38 17.71 23.17
N PRO A 207 13.63 18.95 23.62
CA PRO A 207 12.61 19.82 24.20
C PRO A 207 11.48 20.13 23.21
N GLN A 208 10.27 20.23 23.74
CA GLN A 208 9.06 20.49 22.96
C GLN A 208 9.08 21.89 22.32
N PRO A 209 8.39 22.09 21.18
CA PRO A 209 7.53 21.14 20.48
C PRO A 209 8.29 20.23 19.50
N VAL A 210 8.07 18.92 19.62
CA VAL A 210 8.61 17.89 18.72
C VAL A 210 7.60 17.58 17.61
N TRP A 211 8.02 17.75 16.36
CA TRP A 211 7.26 17.36 15.17
C TRP A 211 8.19 17.03 14.00
N SER A 212 7.64 16.46 12.92
CA SER A 212 8.40 16.07 11.73
C SER A 212 8.95 17.29 11.00
N ARG A 213 10.27 17.47 10.98
CA ARG A 213 10.91 18.59 10.28
C ARG A 213 11.79 18.09 9.12
N PRO A 214 11.87 18.84 8.00
CA PRO A 214 12.88 18.62 6.97
C PRO A 214 14.30 18.76 7.52
N MET A 215 15.18 17.85 7.11
CA MET A 215 16.58 17.79 7.54
C MET A 215 17.51 18.05 6.34
N PHE A 216 18.82 18.07 6.55
CA PHE A 216 19.78 18.47 5.51
C PHE A 216 19.71 17.65 4.21
N GLY A 217 19.22 16.40 4.23
CA GLY A 217 19.01 15.60 3.03
C GLY A 217 17.97 16.17 2.04
N THR A 218 17.15 17.15 2.46
CA THR A 218 16.17 17.84 1.62
C THR A 218 16.60 19.25 1.20
N MET A 219 17.85 19.66 1.48
CA MET A 219 18.31 21.04 1.27
C MET A 219 19.34 21.16 0.14
N GLY A 220 19.16 22.17 -0.71
CA GLY A 220 20.11 22.54 -1.76
C GLY A 220 20.54 21.35 -2.62
N ARG A 221 21.86 21.24 -2.84
CA ARG A 221 22.44 20.16 -3.68
C ARG A 221 22.46 18.79 -3.02
N ALA A 222 22.14 18.68 -1.72
CA ALA A 222 22.02 17.37 -1.09
C ALA A 222 20.88 16.56 -1.75
N VAL A 223 19.79 17.24 -2.14
CA VAL A 223 18.64 16.62 -2.84
C VAL A 223 19.03 15.99 -4.18
N GLU A 224 20.02 16.56 -4.87
CA GLU A 224 20.52 16.08 -6.16
C GLU A 224 21.24 14.73 -6.02
N ARG A 225 21.88 14.50 -4.87
CA ARG A 225 22.71 13.32 -4.61
C ARG A 225 22.02 12.29 -3.73
N SER A 226 21.08 12.70 -2.89
CA SER A 226 20.34 11.82 -1.99
C SER A 226 19.26 11.04 -2.72
N ALA A 227 18.56 11.65 -3.69
CA ALA A 227 17.45 11.03 -4.42
C ALA A 227 17.79 10.75 -5.90
N VAL A 228 17.01 9.88 -6.53
CA VAL A 228 17.11 9.54 -7.96
C VAL A 228 15.75 9.72 -8.65
N LEU A 229 15.78 9.84 -9.98
CA LEU A 229 14.60 9.80 -10.83
C LEU A 229 14.57 8.47 -11.58
N PHE A 230 13.52 7.67 -11.36
CA PHE A 230 13.30 6.47 -12.15
C PHE A 230 12.71 6.84 -13.52
N VAL A 231 13.32 6.36 -14.59
CA VAL A 231 12.94 6.63 -15.99
C VAL A 231 12.84 5.33 -16.78
N SER A 232 12.26 5.36 -17.98
CA SER A 232 12.32 4.20 -18.88
C SER A 232 13.75 3.96 -19.37
N ASP A 233 14.08 2.71 -19.66
CA ASP A 233 15.39 2.33 -20.22
C ASP A 233 15.70 3.10 -21.52
N ALA A 234 14.71 3.28 -22.39
CA ALA A 234 14.86 4.10 -23.60
C ALA A 234 15.24 5.56 -23.28
N ALA A 235 14.55 6.20 -22.33
CA ALA A 235 14.86 7.58 -21.94
C ALA A 235 16.25 7.70 -21.28
N GLN A 236 16.66 6.67 -20.52
CA GLN A 236 18.01 6.60 -19.96
C GLN A 236 19.07 6.55 -21.07
N GLN A 237 18.87 5.71 -22.09
CA GLN A 237 19.79 5.56 -23.23
C GLN A 237 19.86 6.81 -24.09
N ASP A 238 18.72 7.50 -24.27
CA ASP A 238 18.64 8.77 -25.00
C ASP A 238 19.23 9.97 -24.22
N GLY A 239 19.73 9.75 -23.00
CA GLY A 239 20.38 10.78 -22.20
C GLY A 239 19.41 11.84 -21.65
N VAL A 240 18.17 11.46 -21.31
CA VAL A 240 17.12 12.36 -20.82
C VAL A 240 17.57 13.29 -19.69
N GLY A 241 18.45 12.81 -18.81
CA GLY A 241 19.02 13.59 -17.72
C GLY A 241 19.78 14.83 -18.22
N ALA A 242 20.65 14.66 -19.22
CA ALA A 242 21.39 15.77 -19.81
C ALA A 242 20.48 16.65 -20.68
N ALA A 243 19.61 16.03 -21.48
CA ALA A 243 18.72 16.75 -22.41
C ALA A 243 17.76 17.72 -21.69
N LEU A 244 17.27 17.36 -20.50
CA LEU A 244 16.39 18.19 -19.68
C LEU A 244 17.12 18.98 -18.60
N GLY A 245 18.44 18.84 -18.46
CA GLY A 245 19.22 19.48 -17.40
C GLY A 245 18.82 19.02 -15.99
N LEU A 246 18.47 17.74 -15.83
CA LEU A 246 18.07 17.18 -14.53
C LEU A 246 19.29 17.11 -13.60
N ALA A 247 19.17 17.74 -12.44
CA ALA A 247 20.25 17.72 -11.45
C ALA A 247 20.36 16.40 -10.67
N LYS A 248 19.25 15.63 -10.58
CA LYS A 248 19.25 14.30 -9.97
C LYS A 248 19.74 13.24 -10.96
N ASP A 249 20.43 12.25 -10.43
CA ASP A 249 20.79 11.06 -11.22
C ASP A 249 19.51 10.33 -11.67
N THR A 250 19.52 9.84 -12.91
CA THR A 250 18.44 9.04 -13.51
C THR A 250 18.78 7.56 -13.43
N VAL A 251 17.77 6.72 -13.20
CA VAL A 251 17.91 5.27 -13.07
C VAL A 251 16.83 4.59 -13.91
N ALA A 252 17.23 3.68 -14.79
CA ALA A 252 16.29 2.93 -15.62
C ALA A 252 15.48 1.92 -14.79
N VAL A 253 14.15 1.89 -14.99
CA VAL A 253 13.33 0.75 -14.54
C VAL A 253 13.59 -0.47 -15.42
N THR A 254 13.64 -1.65 -14.83
CA THR A 254 13.94 -2.91 -15.55
C THR A 254 13.01 -4.04 -15.12
N GLY A 255 12.82 -5.05 -15.98
CA GLY A 255 12.10 -6.26 -15.60
C GLY A 255 10.61 -6.09 -15.32
N THR A 256 9.92 -5.11 -15.91
CA THR A 256 8.47 -4.86 -15.69
C THR A 256 7.56 -5.78 -16.51
N ARG A 257 8.12 -6.68 -17.32
CA ARG A 257 7.40 -7.61 -18.22
C ARG A 257 7.82 -9.04 -17.91
N GLY A 258 6.89 -9.97 -18.07
CA GLY A 258 7.14 -11.39 -17.75
C GLY A 258 7.04 -11.69 -16.26
N LEU A 259 6.80 -10.67 -15.42
CA LEU A 259 6.46 -10.84 -14.02
C LEU A 259 5.02 -11.33 -13.86
N GLY A 260 4.78 -12.05 -12.77
CA GLY A 260 3.47 -12.49 -12.34
C GLY A 260 3.35 -12.52 -10.82
N LYS A 261 2.29 -13.18 -10.36
CA LYS A 261 1.97 -13.34 -8.94
C LYS A 261 3.07 -14.05 -8.18
N ARG A 262 3.73 -15.03 -8.81
CA ARG A 262 4.82 -15.84 -8.22
C ARG A 262 6.08 -15.05 -7.88
N ASP A 263 6.25 -13.86 -8.45
CA ASP A 263 7.38 -12.99 -8.13
C ASP A 263 7.17 -12.18 -6.83
N MET A 264 5.92 -12.10 -6.35
CA MET A 264 5.55 -11.32 -5.18
C MET A 264 5.95 -12.03 -3.89
N LYS A 265 6.85 -11.41 -3.12
CA LYS A 265 7.43 -12.01 -1.92
C LYS A 265 6.36 -12.24 -0.85
N LEU A 266 6.22 -13.49 -0.42
CA LEU A 266 5.30 -13.97 0.63
C LEU A 266 3.81 -13.68 0.35
N ASN A 267 3.49 -13.28 -0.89
CA ASN A 267 2.16 -12.86 -1.33
C ASN A 267 1.91 -13.33 -2.77
N ASP A 268 2.20 -14.60 -3.01
CA ASP A 268 2.14 -15.30 -4.30
C ASP A 268 0.98 -16.30 -4.40
N ALA A 269 0.05 -16.29 -3.44
CA ALA A 269 -1.07 -17.21 -3.42
C ALA A 269 -2.00 -17.01 -4.62
N LEU A 270 -2.44 -18.10 -5.25
CA LEU A 270 -3.33 -18.10 -6.42
C LEU A 270 -4.61 -18.90 -6.12
N PRO A 271 -5.44 -18.47 -5.16
CA PRO A 271 -6.71 -19.13 -4.89
C PRO A 271 -7.66 -19.00 -6.09
N ARG A 272 -8.54 -19.99 -6.28
CA ARG A 272 -9.66 -19.86 -7.21
C ARG A 272 -10.71 -18.95 -6.57
N ILE A 273 -10.84 -17.74 -7.08
CA ILE A 273 -11.81 -16.75 -6.60
C ILE A 273 -13.11 -16.84 -7.39
N GLU A 274 -14.22 -16.87 -6.67
CA GLU A 274 -15.57 -16.79 -7.23
C GLU A 274 -16.34 -15.67 -6.52
N VAL A 275 -17.11 -14.89 -7.28
CA VAL A 275 -17.96 -13.83 -6.75
C VAL A 275 -19.38 -14.10 -7.22
N ASN A 276 -20.33 -14.14 -6.28
CA ASN A 276 -21.74 -14.24 -6.63
C ASN A 276 -22.22 -12.91 -7.23
N PRO A 277 -22.79 -12.87 -8.44
CA PRO A 277 -23.19 -11.62 -9.08
C PRO A 277 -24.41 -10.93 -8.43
N GLU A 278 -25.19 -11.66 -7.63
CA GLU A 278 -26.39 -11.14 -6.96
C GLU A 278 -26.14 -10.82 -5.49
N THR A 279 -25.39 -11.67 -4.78
CA THR A 279 -25.13 -11.51 -3.34
C THR A 279 -23.77 -10.92 -3.01
N TYR A 280 -22.89 -10.81 -4.00
CA TYR A 280 -21.50 -10.34 -3.87
C TYR A 280 -20.60 -11.19 -2.96
N GLU A 281 -21.10 -12.34 -2.47
CA GLU A 281 -20.32 -13.31 -1.70
C GLU A 281 -19.03 -13.69 -2.45
N VAL A 282 -17.90 -13.51 -1.78
CA VAL A 282 -16.59 -13.91 -2.31
C VAL A 282 -16.21 -15.25 -1.72
N ARG A 283 -15.84 -16.20 -2.59
CA ARG A 283 -15.30 -17.50 -2.18
C ARG A 283 -13.89 -17.68 -2.70
N ALA A 284 -13.01 -18.25 -1.88
CA ALA A 284 -11.70 -18.74 -2.30
C ALA A 284 -11.66 -20.26 -2.11
N ASP A 285 -11.40 -20.99 -3.20
CA ASP A 285 -11.34 -22.46 -3.20
C ASP A 285 -12.60 -23.12 -2.59
N GLY A 286 -13.76 -22.46 -2.78
CA GLY A 286 -15.08 -22.89 -2.27
C GLY A 286 -15.45 -22.34 -0.89
N GLU A 287 -14.49 -21.80 -0.13
CA GLU A 287 -14.72 -21.25 1.21
C GLU A 287 -15.18 -19.80 1.16
N LEU A 288 -16.25 -19.47 1.88
CA LEU A 288 -16.76 -18.10 1.99
C LEU A 288 -15.76 -17.21 2.76
N LEU A 289 -15.36 -16.11 2.14
CA LEU A 289 -14.48 -15.12 2.74
C LEU A 289 -15.30 -13.97 3.32
N THR A 290 -15.49 -13.97 4.63
CA THR A 290 -16.16 -12.89 5.35
C THR A 290 -15.54 -12.69 6.73
N CYS A 291 -15.57 -11.45 7.21
CA CYS A 291 -15.11 -11.09 8.54
C CYS A 291 -15.86 -9.88 9.10
N GLU A 292 -15.93 -9.80 10.42
CA GLU A 292 -16.61 -8.68 11.09
C GLU A 292 -15.81 -7.37 10.95
N PRO A 293 -16.49 -6.21 10.87
CA PRO A 293 -15.84 -4.91 10.90
C PRO A 293 -15.20 -4.65 12.28
N ALA A 294 -14.07 -3.95 12.30
CA ALA A 294 -13.49 -3.47 13.56
C ALA A 294 -14.21 -2.21 14.08
N GLU A 295 -14.54 -2.19 15.36
CA GLU A 295 -15.05 -1.01 16.07
C GLU A 295 -13.93 -0.07 16.53
N ILE A 296 -12.79 -0.64 16.94
CA ILE A 296 -11.62 0.09 17.46
C ILE A 296 -10.36 -0.49 16.82
N LEU A 297 -9.46 0.38 16.39
CA LEU A 297 -8.17 0.02 15.80
C LEU A 297 -6.99 0.46 16.69
N PRO A 298 -5.87 -0.29 16.70
CA PRO A 298 -4.60 0.25 17.16
C PRO A 298 -4.11 1.35 16.19
N MET A 299 -3.01 2.01 16.53
CA MET A 299 -2.40 3.02 15.65
C MET A 299 -3.37 4.15 15.24
N ALA A 300 -4.32 4.47 16.11
CA ALA A 300 -5.38 5.47 15.89
C ALA A 300 -5.35 6.56 16.98
N GLN A 301 -6.47 6.81 17.67
CA GLN A 301 -6.69 7.92 18.63
C GLN A 301 -5.59 8.13 19.68
N ARG A 302 -4.84 7.09 20.05
CA ARG A 302 -3.71 7.21 21.00
C ARG A 302 -2.58 8.11 20.48
N TYR A 303 -2.40 8.20 19.17
CA TYR A 303 -1.20 8.78 18.55
C TYR A 303 -1.45 10.11 17.83
N PHE A 304 -2.70 10.40 17.49
CA PHE A 304 -3.06 11.55 16.66
C PHE A 304 -3.80 12.58 17.48
N LEU A 305 -3.46 13.85 17.25
CA LEU A 305 -4.13 14.98 17.88
C LEU A 305 -5.52 15.22 17.26
N PHE A 306 -5.69 14.81 15.99
CA PHE A 306 -6.91 14.87 15.19
C PHE A 306 -7.05 13.57 14.40
#